data_AF-A0A9E6S741-F1
#
_entry.id   AF-A0A9E6S741-F1
#
_cell.length_a   1.000
_cell.length_b   1.000
_cell.length_c   1.000
_cell.angle_alpha   90.00
_cell.angle_beta   90.00
_cell.angle_gamma   90.00
#
_symmetry.space_group_name_H-M   'P 1'
#
loop_
_entity.id
_entity.type
_entity.pdbx_description
1 polymer ?
#
loop_
_entity_poly.entity_id
_entity_poly.type
_entity_poly.pdbx_seq_one_letter_code
_entity_poly.pdbx_strand_id
1 'polypeptide(L)'
;MDILHPIIDSSMEEPTSYKSELPSFWSLAKTVLAPERRFYVALFLYGIVTSLFTLAIPISVQALISSVTNMMMMMPIVILAMILCGVLLFSALLNSLKIYIVETMERHIYTRITRDITLRLLYCDPYALADRNPTTLANRYFEIMNIQKTLPSLLVRGFSLILQASVGLVLVSLYHPFLFALNMFTAVYVFVV
;
A
#
# COMPACT_ATOMS: atom_id res chain seq x y z
N MET A 1 19.89 -64.97 -5.64
CA MET A 1 20.15 -64.63 -4.23
C MET A 1 21.60 -64.17 -4.17
N ASP A 2 21.94 -62.90 -4.02
CA ASP A 2 21.16 -61.74 -3.62
C ASP A 2 21.75 -60.45 -4.21
N ILE A 3 20.85 -59.65 -4.77
CA ILE A 3 20.69 -58.21 -4.55
C ILE A 3 21.88 -57.31 -4.92
N LEU A 4 21.85 -56.88 -6.18
CA LEU A 4 22.31 -55.56 -6.64
C LEU A 4 21.50 -54.45 -5.92
N HIS A 5 22.02 -53.94 -4.80
CA HIS A 5 21.86 -52.57 -4.28
C HIS A 5 22.71 -52.45 -2.99
N PRO A 6 23.56 -51.43 -2.79
CA PRO A 6 23.16 -50.03 -2.93
C PRO A 6 24.27 -49.13 -3.53
N ILE A 7 24.09 -48.69 -4.78
CA ILE A 7 24.80 -47.50 -5.30
C ILE A 7 23.86 -46.30 -5.17
N ILE A 8 23.45 -46.03 -3.94
CA ILE A 8 22.93 -44.72 -3.52
C ILE A 8 23.83 -44.31 -2.36
N ASP A 9 25.11 -44.10 -2.66
CA ASP A 9 26.06 -43.50 -1.73
C ASP A 9 26.25 -42.03 -2.12
N SER A 10 25.55 -41.18 -1.38
CA SER A 10 26.00 -39.89 -0.85
C SER A 10 26.65 -38.83 -1.75
N SER A 11 26.42 -38.78 -3.07
CA SER A 11 26.80 -37.59 -3.87
C SER A 11 25.67 -36.57 -4.04
N MET A 12 24.77 -36.46 -3.05
CA MET A 12 23.98 -35.23 -2.88
C MET A 12 24.88 -34.22 -2.16
N GLU A 13 25.88 -33.70 -2.87
CA GLU A 13 26.52 -32.45 -2.46
C GLU A 13 25.41 -31.41 -2.37
N GLU A 14 25.12 -31.00 -1.14
CA GLU A 14 24.25 -29.87 -0.86
C GLU A 14 24.69 -28.71 -1.76
N PRO A 15 23.79 -28.10 -2.56
CA PRO A 15 24.16 -26.94 -3.34
C PRO A 15 24.56 -25.88 -2.33
N THR A 16 25.87 -25.59 -2.34
CA THR A 16 26.54 -24.59 -1.53
C THR A 16 25.60 -23.46 -1.18
N SER A 17 25.45 -23.23 0.13
CA SER A 17 24.71 -22.13 0.72
C SER A 17 25.19 -20.82 0.09
N TYR A 18 24.55 -20.42 -1.00
CA TYR A 18 24.65 -19.08 -1.53
C TYR A 18 23.94 -18.22 -0.48
N LYS A 19 24.70 -17.77 0.53
CA LYS A 19 24.39 -16.57 1.29
C LYS A 19 24.33 -15.43 0.28
N SER A 20 23.21 -15.35 -0.43
CA SER A 20 22.70 -14.09 -0.88
C SER A 20 22.52 -13.27 0.38
N GLU A 21 23.49 -12.43 0.70
CA GLU A 21 23.20 -11.19 1.39
C GLU A 21 22.22 -10.45 0.48
N LEU A 22 20.94 -10.81 0.60
CA LEU A 22 19.86 -10.17 -0.10
C LEU A 22 19.96 -8.71 0.34
N PRO A 23 20.18 -7.75 -0.58
CA PRO A 23 20.16 -6.35 -0.20
C PRO A 23 18.82 -6.11 0.50
N SER A 24 18.90 -5.62 1.74
CA SER A 24 17.74 -5.41 2.61
C SER A 24 16.60 -4.80 1.80
N PHE A 25 15.38 -5.31 1.95
CA PHE A 25 14.18 -4.80 1.27
C PHE A 25 14.11 -3.25 1.34
N TRP A 26 14.55 -2.70 2.46
CA TRP A 26 14.66 -1.27 2.71
C TRP A 26 15.63 -0.50 1.81
N SER A 27 16.77 -1.09 1.41
CA SER A 27 17.74 -0.42 0.53
C SER A 27 17.30 -0.46 -0.94
N LEU A 28 16.66 -1.55 -1.38
CA LEU A 28 16.03 -1.66 -2.69
C LEU A 28 14.84 -0.70 -2.79
N ALA A 29 13.97 -0.66 -1.78
CA ALA A 29 12.87 0.29 -1.72
C ALA A 29 13.38 1.74 -1.77
N LYS A 30 14.41 2.09 -0.98
CA LYS A 30 15.03 3.43 -1.04
C LYS A 30 15.61 3.74 -2.42
N THR A 31 16.25 2.79 -3.09
CA THR A 31 16.91 3.02 -4.40
C THR A 31 15.92 3.14 -5.55
N VAL A 32 14.80 2.42 -5.48
CA VAL A 32 13.69 2.54 -6.45
C VAL A 32 12.91 3.83 -6.23
N LEU A 33 12.73 4.26 -4.96
CA LEU A 33 11.90 5.40 -4.56
C LEU A 33 12.66 6.75 -4.43
N ALA A 34 14.00 6.74 -4.51
CA ALA A 34 14.84 7.94 -4.35
C ALA A 34 14.73 9.01 -5.47
N PRO A 35 14.42 8.72 -6.74
CA PRO A 35 14.52 9.76 -7.79
C PRO A 35 13.35 10.75 -7.84
N GLU A 36 12.20 10.50 -7.19
CA GLU A 36 10.99 11.29 -7.44
C GLU A 36 10.56 12.14 -6.23
N ARG A 37 11.24 13.27 -6.02
CA ARG A 37 10.79 14.30 -5.06
C ARG A 37 9.34 14.77 -5.30
N ARG A 38 8.89 14.78 -6.56
CA ARG A 38 7.50 15.12 -6.93
C ARG A 38 6.49 14.11 -6.39
N PHE A 39 6.87 12.84 -6.25
CA PHE A 39 6.02 11.79 -5.69
C PHE A 39 5.78 12.00 -4.20
N TYR A 40 6.83 12.26 -3.42
CA TYR A 40 6.68 12.53 -1.99
C TYR A 40 5.81 13.77 -1.72
N VAL A 41 5.96 14.82 -2.54
CA VAL A 41 5.12 16.02 -2.43
C VAL A 41 3.67 15.72 -2.78
N ALA A 42 3.41 15.00 -3.88
CA ALA A 42 2.05 14.62 -4.26
C ALA A 42 1.39 13.72 -3.20
N LEU A 43 2.13 12.77 -2.63
CA LEU A 43 1.68 11.87 -1.58
C LEU A 43 1.36 12.63 -0.29
N PHE A 44 2.23 13.55 0.12
CA PHE A 44 2.05 14.36 1.31
C PHE A 44 0.84 15.30 1.16
N LEU A 45 0.74 16.00 0.04
CA LEU A 45 -0.39 16.91 -0.25
C LEU A 45 -1.71 16.14 -0.31
N TYR A 46 -1.72 14.97 -0.96
CA TYR A 46 -2.88 14.11 -1.05
C TYR A 46 -3.32 13.58 0.32
N GLY A 47 -2.38 13.09 1.14
CA GLY A 47 -2.66 12.57 2.47
C GLY A 47 -3.32 13.61 3.37
N ILE A 48 -2.85 14.85 3.32
CA ILE A 48 -3.45 15.97 4.06
C ILE A 48 -4.89 16.24 3.58
N VAL A 49 -5.09 16.40 2.28
CA VAL A 49 -6.39 16.74 1.69
C VAL A 49 -7.43 15.65 2.00
N THR A 50 -7.05 14.38 1.90
CA THR A 50 -7.98 13.27 2.13
C THR A 50 -8.24 12.95 3.58
N SER A 51 -7.31 13.23 4.47
CA SER A 51 -7.56 13.18 5.91
C SER A 51 -8.57 14.24 6.32
N LEU A 52 -8.44 15.45 5.77
CA LEU A 52 -9.41 16.54 6.01
C LEU A 52 -10.81 16.18 5.48
N PHE A 53 -10.88 15.64 4.25
CA PHE A 53 -12.17 15.21 3.67
C PHE A 53 -12.78 14.01 4.40
N THR A 54 -11.96 13.10 4.91
CA THR A 54 -12.46 12.01 5.74
C THR A 54 -13.12 12.53 7.01
N LEU A 55 -12.65 13.64 7.57
CA LEU A 55 -13.27 14.27 8.74
C LEU A 55 -14.57 14.99 8.39
N ALA A 56 -14.63 15.61 7.21
CA ALA A 56 -15.83 16.31 6.77
C ALA A 56 -17.05 15.38 6.71
N ILE A 57 -16.87 14.14 6.24
CA ILE A 57 -17.95 13.15 6.09
C ILE A 57 -18.68 12.83 7.42
N PRO A 58 -18.02 12.30 8.48
CA PRO A 58 -18.67 11.99 9.76
C PRO A 58 -19.23 13.24 10.42
N ILE A 59 -18.55 14.39 10.33
CA ILE A 59 -19.04 15.66 10.89
C ILE A 59 -20.34 16.08 10.19
N SER A 60 -20.39 16.02 8.85
CA SER A 60 -21.61 16.33 8.09
C SER A 60 -22.74 15.34 8.37
N VAL A 61 -22.44 14.04 8.46
CA VAL A 61 -23.44 13.02 8.82
C VAL A 61 -23.99 13.28 10.23
N GLN A 62 -23.12 13.59 11.19
CA GLN A 62 -23.51 13.89 12.56
C GLN A 62 -24.35 15.17 12.68
N ALA A 63 -24.00 16.22 11.94
CA ALA A 63 -24.78 17.45 11.87
C ALA A 63 -26.17 17.20 11.26
N LEU A 64 -26.25 16.31 10.27
CA LEU A 64 -27.50 15.91 9.63
C LEU A 64 -28.39 15.14 10.62
N ILE A 65 -27.83 14.15 11.33
CA ILE A 65 -28.55 13.41 12.38
C ILE A 65 -29.06 14.38 13.44
N SER A 66 -28.19 15.27 13.94
CA SER A 66 -28.57 16.25 14.97
C SER A 66 -29.69 17.18 14.50
N SER A 67 -29.67 17.58 13.22
CA SER A 67 -30.74 18.41 12.64
C SER A 67 -32.06 17.65 12.49
N VAL A 68 -32.00 16.35 12.17
CA VAL A 68 -33.18 15.47 12.10
C VAL A 68 -33.77 15.23 13.49
N THR A 69 -32.94 15.04 14.52
CA THR A 69 -33.40 14.78 15.89
C THR A 69 -33.94 16.02 16.59
N ASN A 70 -33.41 17.22 16.31
CA ASN A 70 -33.87 18.50 16.89
C ASN A 70 -35.06 19.13 16.14
N MET A 71 -35.86 18.33 15.43
CA MET A 71 -36.86 18.82 14.47
C MET A 71 -37.86 19.84 15.07
N MET A 72 -37.75 21.09 14.60
CA MET A 72 -38.85 22.08 14.55
C MET A 72 -39.13 22.60 13.12
N MET A 73 -38.28 22.35 12.11
CA MET A 73 -38.48 22.83 10.72
C MET A 73 -37.72 21.98 9.68
N MET A 74 -38.29 21.77 8.48
CA MET A 74 -37.71 20.88 7.43
C MET A 74 -36.55 21.49 6.61
N MET A 75 -36.42 22.81 6.58
CA MET A 75 -35.46 23.52 5.72
C MET A 75 -33.97 23.18 5.98
N PRO A 76 -33.49 23.02 7.24
CA PRO A 76 -32.08 22.72 7.51
C PRO A 76 -31.63 21.36 6.99
N ILE A 77 -32.52 20.36 6.98
CA ILE A 77 -32.20 18.99 6.58
C ILE A 77 -31.88 18.93 5.08
N VAL A 78 -32.67 19.63 4.25
CA VAL A 78 -32.46 19.67 2.80
C VAL A 78 -31.14 20.36 2.45
N ILE A 79 -30.80 21.46 3.15
CA ILE A 79 -29.55 22.19 2.93
C ILE A 79 -28.35 21.32 3.34
N LEU A 80 -28.38 20.69 4.52
CA LEU A 80 -27.30 19.80 4.97
C LEU A 80 -27.15 18.57 4.06
N ALA A 81 -28.25 18.00 3.59
CA ALA A 81 -28.21 16.89 2.63
C ALA A 81 -27.56 17.30 1.31
N MET A 82 -27.87 18.50 0.79
CA MET A 82 -27.23 19.04 -0.42
C MET A 82 -25.73 19.27 -0.21
N ILE A 83 -25.34 19.85 0.93
CA ILE A 83 -23.92 20.07 1.29
C ILE A 83 -23.19 18.72 1.39
N LEU A 84 -23.76 17.74 2.10
CA LEU A 84 -23.18 16.40 2.23
C LEU A 84 -23.01 15.73 0.87
N CYS A 85 -24.01 15.83 -0.01
CA CYS A 85 -23.94 15.33 -1.38
C CYS A 85 -22.76 15.98 -2.14
N GLY A 86 -22.61 17.31 -2.06
CA GLY A 86 -21.49 18.03 -2.67
C GLY A 86 -20.12 17.59 -2.14
N VAL A 87 -19.99 17.41 -0.82
CA VAL A 87 -18.76 16.91 -0.18
C VAL A 87 -18.41 15.49 -0.65
N LEU A 88 -19.41 14.61 -0.77
CA LEU A 88 -19.21 13.25 -1.26
C LEU A 88 -18.79 13.21 -2.73
N LEU A 89 -19.41 14.02 -3.60
CA LEU A 89 -19.03 14.13 -5.00
C LEU A 89 -17.58 14.64 -5.14
N PHE A 90 -17.20 15.65 -4.37
CA PHE A 90 -15.84 16.18 -4.38
C PHE A 90 -14.83 15.14 -3.85
N SER A 91 -15.19 14.40 -2.80
CA SER A 91 -14.38 13.30 -2.26
C SER A 91 -14.15 12.20 -3.31
N ALA A 92 -15.18 11.83 -4.08
CA ALA A 92 -15.06 10.87 -5.17
C ALA A 92 -14.08 11.35 -6.25
N LEU A 93 -14.12 12.64 -6.59
CA LEU A 93 -13.21 13.26 -7.55
C LEU A 93 -11.75 13.22 -7.09
N LEU A 94 -11.50 13.57 -5.81
CA LEU A 94 -10.17 13.46 -5.20
C LEU A 94 -9.65 12.02 -5.17
N ASN A 95 -10.52 11.05 -4.88
CA ASN A 95 -10.16 9.64 -4.90
C ASN A 95 -9.81 9.16 -6.32
N SER A 96 -10.47 9.70 -7.35
CA SER A 96 -10.12 9.42 -8.74
C SER A 96 -8.72 9.96 -9.08
N LEU A 97 -8.40 11.19 -8.66
CA LEU A 97 -7.07 11.79 -8.83
C LEU A 97 -5.98 10.97 -8.14
N LYS A 98 -6.26 10.40 -6.97
CA LYS A 98 -5.34 9.48 -6.27
C LYS A 98 -5.00 8.28 -7.13
N ILE A 99 -6.01 7.62 -7.69
CA ILE A 99 -5.83 6.41 -8.51
C ILE A 99 -4.94 6.75 -9.70
N TYR A 100 -5.20 7.89 -10.35
CA TYR A 100 -4.37 8.39 -11.45
C TYR A 100 -2.90 8.61 -11.05
N ILE A 101 -2.65 9.19 -9.87
CA ILE A 101 -1.29 9.40 -9.35
C ILE A 101 -0.60 8.05 -9.13
N VAL A 102 -1.27 7.11 -8.45
CA VAL A 102 -0.71 5.76 -8.19
C VAL A 102 -0.41 5.03 -9.49
N GLU A 103 -1.34 5.06 -10.44
CA GLU A 103 -1.19 4.39 -11.74
C GLU A 103 -0.02 4.99 -12.55
N THR A 104 0.12 6.32 -12.53
CA THR A 104 1.24 6.99 -13.21
C THR A 104 2.59 6.58 -12.62
N MET A 105 2.66 6.41 -11.30
CA MET A 105 3.87 5.93 -10.61
C MET A 105 4.17 4.47 -10.93
N GLU A 106 3.17 3.59 -10.86
CA GLU A 106 3.31 2.18 -11.22
C GLU A 106 3.81 2.03 -12.66
N ARG A 107 3.24 2.81 -13.59
CA ARG A 107 3.67 2.82 -15.00
C ARG A 107 5.13 3.24 -15.16
N HIS A 108 5.56 4.27 -14.45
CA HIS A 108 6.94 4.78 -14.55
C HIS A 108 7.97 3.75 -14.03
N ILE A 109 7.68 3.16 -12.86
CA ILE A 109 8.53 2.12 -12.25
C ILE A 109 8.60 0.87 -13.16
N TYR A 110 7.45 0.46 -13.70
CA TYR A 110 7.35 -0.69 -14.61
C TYR A 110 8.23 -0.50 -15.85
N THR A 111 8.11 0.63 -16.55
CA THR A 111 8.90 0.87 -17.77
C THR A 111 10.41 0.85 -17.49
N ARG A 112 10.85 1.42 -16.36
CA ARG A 112 12.26 1.40 -15.97
C ARG A 112 12.78 -0.01 -15.72
N ILE A 113 12.05 -0.80 -14.94
CA ILE A 113 12.54 -2.12 -14.52
C ILE A 113 12.43 -3.14 -15.64
N THR A 114 11.35 -3.12 -16.42
CA THR A 114 11.25 -3.96 -17.63
C THR A 114 12.40 -3.66 -18.58
N ARG A 115 12.77 -2.39 -18.78
CA ARG A 115 13.92 -2.03 -19.63
C ARG A 115 15.22 -2.66 -19.14
N ASP A 116 15.52 -2.52 -17.84
CA ASP A 116 16.77 -3.02 -17.28
C ASP A 116 16.83 -4.57 -17.28
N ILE A 117 15.70 -5.24 -17.07
CA ILE A 117 15.60 -6.71 -17.16
C ILE A 117 15.78 -7.17 -18.60
N THR A 118 15.11 -6.53 -19.56
CA THR A 118 15.24 -6.88 -20.99
C THR A 118 16.66 -6.71 -21.48
N LEU A 119 17.34 -5.61 -21.13
CA LEU A 119 18.74 -5.40 -21.49
C LEU A 119 19.66 -6.46 -20.87
N ARG A 120 19.46 -6.79 -19.59
CA ARG A 120 20.25 -7.85 -18.94
C ARG A 120 20.02 -9.22 -19.56
N LEU A 121 18.79 -9.55 -19.96
CA LEU A 121 18.49 -10.80 -20.65
C LEU A 121 19.14 -10.86 -22.03
N LEU A 122 19.14 -9.76 -22.78
CA LEU A 122 19.70 -9.70 -24.12
C LEU A 122 21.23 -9.87 -24.14
N TYR A 123 21.92 -9.33 -23.13
CA TYR A 123 23.38 -9.40 -23.00
C TYR A 123 23.87 -10.55 -22.12
N CYS A 124 22.99 -11.47 -21.70
CA CYS A 124 23.38 -12.60 -20.87
C CYS A 124 23.96 -13.73 -21.73
N ASP A 125 25.04 -14.36 -21.24
CA ASP A 125 25.60 -15.55 -21.89
C ASP A 125 24.60 -16.73 -21.78
N PRO A 126 24.20 -17.35 -22.90
CA PRO A 126 23.25 -18.46 -22.89
C PRO A 126 23.74 -19.67 -22.07
N TYR A 127 25.05 -19.89 -21.92
CA TYR A 127 25.59 -20.95 -21.07
C TYR A 127 25.41 -20.65 -19.58
N ALA A 128 25.53 -19.38 -19.18
CA ALA A 128 25.26 -18.94 -17.81
C ALA A 128 23.76 -18.98 -17.45
N LEU A 129 22.88 -18.89 -18.44
CA LEU A 129 21.44 -19.10 -18.30
C LEU A 129 21.06 -20.57 -18.21
N ALA A 130 21.81 -21.47 -18.85
CA ALA A 130 21.59 -22.92 -18.76
C ALA A 130 22.08 -23.51 -17.43
N ASP A 131 23.17 -22.95 -16.87
CA ASP A 131 23.71 -23.32 -15.55
C ASP A 131 22.79 -22.87 -14.40
N ARG A 132 21.85 -21.93 -14.66
CA ARG A 132 20.80 -21.53 -13.72
C ARG A 132 19.47 -22.12 -14.12
N ASN A 133 18.70 -22.63 -13.15
CA ASN A 133 17.35 -23.11 -13.42
C ASN A 133 16.47 -21.98 -14.02
N PRO A 134 15.97 -22.11 -15.28
CA PRO A 134 15.19 -21.06 -15.94
C PRO A 134 13.87 -20.78 -15.22
N THR A 135 13.33 -21.80 -14.53
CA THR A 135 12.16 -21.69 -13.65
C THR A 135 12.42 -20.78 -12.46
N THR A 136 13.62 -20.77 -11.88
CA THR A 136 13.99 -19.88 -10.79
C THR A 136 14.12 -18.42 -11.24
N LEU A 137 14.62 -18.17 -12.46
CA LEU A 137 14.64 -16.83 -13.03
C LEU A 137 13.22 -16.31 -13.28
N ALA A 138 12.34 -17.15 -13.82
CA ALA A 138 10.94 -16.80 -14.03
C ALA A 138 10.23 -16.47 -12.71
N ASN A 139 10.42 -17.30 -11.67
CA ASN A 139 9.85 -17.04 -10.34
C ASN A 139 10.34 -15.71 -9.76
N ARG A 140 11.66 -15.42 -9.83
CA ARG A 140 12.20 -14.13 -9.37
C ARG A 140 11.67 -12.96 -10.18
N TYR A 141 11.46 -13.12 -11.48
CA TYR A 141 10.83 -12.08 -12.31
C TYR A 141 9.40 -11.78 -11.85
N PHE A 142 8.59 -12.81 -11.59
CA PHE A 142 7.24 -12.64 -11.06
C PHE A 142 7.22 -12.02 -9.66
N GLU A 143 8.13 -12.39 -8.79
CA GLU A 143 8.28 -11.77 -7.46
C GLU A 143 8.63 -10.28 -7.58
N ILE A 144 9.60 -9.94 -8.41
CA ILE A 144 10.01 -8.56 -8.69
C ILE A 144 8.84 -7.76 -9.27
N MET A 145 8.09 -8.34 -10.23
CA MET A 145 6.89 -7.74 -10.81
C MET A 145 5.78 -7.50 -9.78
N ASN A 146 5.55 -8.47 -8.91
CA ASN A 146 4.54 -8.38 -7.87
C ASN A 146 4.90 -7.27 -6.87
N ILE A 147 6.14 -7.30 -6.35
CA ILE A 147 6.67 -6.30 -5.43
C ILE A 147 6.55 -4.89 -6.03
N GLN A 148 6.87 -4.70 -7.32
CA GLN A 148 6.73 -3.41 -8.01
C GLN A 148 5.31 -2.88 -8.09
N LYS A 149 4.31 -3.76 -8.26
CA LYS A 149 2.90 -3.36 -8.28
C LYS A 149 2.39 -3.06 -6.88
N THR A 150 2.78 -3.86 -5.89
CA THR A 150 2.25 -3.73 -4.53
C THR A 150 2.91 -2.59 -3.76
N LEU A 151 4.22 -2.31 -3.97
CA LEU A 151 4.96 -1.28 -3.22
C LEU A 151 4.36 0.13 -3.31
N PRO A 152 4.14 0.71 -4.52
CA PRO A 152 3.63 2.07 -4.65
C PRO A 152 2.24 2.21 -4.05
N SER A 153 1.37 1.24 -4.33
CA SER A 153 0.02 1.17 -3.79
C SER A 153 0.01 1.04 -2.25
N LEU A 154 0.86 0.18 -1.67
CA LEU A 154 1.00 0.05 -0.22
C LEU A 154 1.52 1.32 0.44
N LEU A 155 2.49 1.99 -0.17
CA LEU A 155 3.07 3.20 0.40
C LEU A 155 2.05 4.34 0.42
N VAL A 156 1.29 4.50 -0.67
CA VAL A 156 0.24 5.51 -0.77
C VAL A 156 -0.95 5.18 0.14
N ARG A 157 -1.46 3.94 0.07
CA ARG A 157 -2.62 3.50 0.86
C ARG A 157 -2.28 3.42 2.35
N GLY A 158 -1.12 2.87 2.70
CA GLY A 158 -0.67 2.74 4.07
C GLY A 158 -0.47 4.09 4.74
N PHE A 159 0.21 5.03 4.07
CA PHE A 159 0.38 6.39 4.59
C PHE A 159 -0.96 7.10 4.78
N SER A 160 -1.84 7.01 3.78
CA SER A 160 -3.18 7.60 3.86
C SER A 160 -4.01 6.98 4.99
N LEU A 161 -3.94 5.65 5.17
CA LEU A 161 -4.67 4.92 6.21
C LEU A 161 -4.17 5.30 7.60
N ILE A 162 -2.86 5.43 7.81
CA ILE A 162 -2.29 5.84 9.11
C ILE A 162 -2.76 7.25 9.46
N LEU A 163 -2.68 8.18 8.51
CA LEU A 163 -3.20 9.55 8.71
C LEU A 163 -4.70 9.51 9.01
N GLN A 164 -5.49 8.86 8.17
CA GLN A 164 -6.94 8.78 8.29
C GLN A 164 -7.39 8.14 9.61
N ALA A 165 -6.73 7.05 10.03
CA ALA A 165 -6.97 6.39 11.31
C ALA A 165 -6.61 7.31 12.47
N SER A 166 -5.48 8.00 12.42
CA SER A 166 -5.07 8.94 13.46
C SER A 166 -6.11 10.04 13.65
N VAL A 167 -6.55 10.68 12.57
CA VAL A 167 -7.54 11.76 12.68
C VAL A 167 -8.93 11.21 13.05
N GLY A 168 -9.31 10.04 12.55
CA GLY A 168 -10.56 9.37 12.93
C GLY A 168 -10.63 9.03 14.42
N LEU A 169 -9.54 8.47 14.97
CA LEU A 169 -9.43 8.18 16.41
C LEU A 169 -9.53 9.46 17.25
N VAL A 170 -8.88 10.54 16.84
CA VAL A 170 -8.99 11.85 17.51
C VAL A 170 -10.43 12.36 17.47
N LEU A 171 -11.09 12.33 16.31
CA LEU A 171 -12.46 12.81 16.18
C LEU A 171 -13.44 12.02 17.05
N VAL A 172 -13.36 10.68 16.98
CA VAL A 172 -14.22 9.78 17.77
C VAL A 172 -13.99 9.99 19.27
N SER A 173 -12.73 10.20 19.68
CA SER A 173 -12.36 10.47 21.06
C SER A 173 -12.98 11.75 21.62
N LEU A 174 -13.10 12.80 20.80
CA LEU A 174 -13.68 14.08 21.23
C LEU A 174 -15.22 14.04 21.32
N TYR A 175 -15.87 13.05 20.72
CA TYR A 175 -17.34 13.02 20.64
C TYR A 175 -18.02 12.52 21.91
N HIS A 176 -17.46 11.50 22.58
CA HIS A 176 -18.07 10.96 23.80
C HIS A 176 -17.01 10.34 24.74
N PRO A 177 -17.08 10.56 26.08
CA PRO A 177 -16.11 10.01 27.02
C PRO A 177 -15.96 8.49 26.97
N PHE A 178 -17.06 7.76 26.69
CA PHE A 178 -17.04 6.31 26.50
C PHE A 178 -16.23 5.88 25.25
N LEU A 179 -16.33 6.63 24.16
CA LEU A 179 -15.60 6.34 22.92
C LEU A 179 -14.10 6.61 23.06
N PHE A 180 -13.73 7.60 23.87
CA PHE A 180 -12.34 7.84 24.24
C PHE A 180 -11.72 6.62 24.96
N ALA A 181 -12.44 6.05 25.94
CA ALA A 181 -11.97 4.86 26.65
C ALA A 181 -11.80 3.65 25.70
N LEU A 182 -12.72 3.47 24.75
CA LEU A 182 -12.62 2.45 23.72
C LEU A 182 -11.41 2.66 22.81
N ASN A 183 -11.15 3.88 22.34
CA ASN A 183 -9.97 4.20 21.53
C ASN A 183 -8.66 3.91 22.28
N MET A 184 -8.62 4.23 23.58
CA MET A 184 -7.45 3.93 24.42
C MET A 184 -7.22 2.41 24.54
N PHE A 185 -8.29 1.63 24.70
CA PHE A 185 -8.21 0.17 24.69
C PHE A 185 -7.71 -0.37 23.34
N THR A 186 -8.23 0.14 22.23
CA THR A 186 -7.77 -0.26 20.88
C THR A 186 -6.29 0.07 20.66
N ALA A 187 -5.83 1.24 21.11
CA ALA A 187 -4.42 1.63 20.99
C ALA A 187 -3.50 0.70 21.80
N VAL A 188 -3.91 0.34 23.02
CA VAL A 188 -3.16 -0.63 23.85
C VAL A 188 -3.15 -2.01 23.20
N TYR A 189 -4.28 -2.49 22.67
CA TYR A 189 -4.36 -3.78 21.99
C TYR A 189 -3.40 -3.85 20.79
N VAL A 190 -3.37 -2.81 19.95
CA VAL A 190 -2.45 -2.73 18.80
C VAL A 190 -0.99 -2.69 19.23
N PHE A 191 -0.66 -2.12 20.39
CA PHE A 191 0.71 -2.11 20.91
C PHE A 191 1.15 -3.48 21.46
N VAL A 192 0.21 -4.29 21.95
CA VAL A 192 0.49 -5.59 22.58
C VAL A 192 0.62 -6.73 21.56
N VAL A 193 -0.12 -6.66 20.45
CA VAL A 193 -0.12 -7.65 19.35
C VAL A 193 1.01 -7.38 18.38
#